data_AF-A0A4U1CLY9-F1
#
_entry.id   AF-A0A4U1CLY9-F1
#
_cell.length_a   1.000
_cell.length_b   1.000
_cell.length_c   1.000
_cell.angle_alpha   90.00
_cell.angle_beta   90.00
_cell.angle_gamma   90.00
#
_symmetry.space_group_name_H-M   'P 1'
#
loop_
_entity.id
_entity.type
_entity.pdbx_description
1 polymer ?
#
loop_
_entity_poly.entity_id
_entity_poly.type
_entity_poly.pdbx_seq_one_letter_code
_entity_poly.pdbx_strand_id
1 'polypeptide(L)'
;MKYTLIKSFFALHLLIVLLGSGLIKQHNKLAEAFLLRYASYTGGGFGYSFFSPNVGNQTVVKAYTLDGKKHLRQDAYGIGKNLFDSRLSAVIHTFRNQKAYELTSRMIASHVFANRPGTGVAFISIGEYVPPLMKDYRLYQKTSIFREVYNGTYKLQ
;
A
#
# COMPACT_ATOMS: atom_id res chain seq x y z
N MET A 1 34.08 -14.51 18.67
CA MET A 1 33.02 -15.23 17.90
C MET A 1 31.58 -14.95 18.35
N LYS A 2 31.30 -14.42 19.55
CA LYS A 2 29.90 -14.21 20.00
C LYS A 2 29.10 -13.17 19.18
N TYR A 3 29.77 -12.19 18.57
CA TYR A 3 29.13 -11.10 17.82
C TYR A 3 29.15 -11.27 16.30
N THR A 4 29.87 -12.25 15.75
CA THR A 4 29.99 -12.42 14.30
C THR A 4 28.66 -12.83 13.67
N LEU A 5 27.91 -13.73 14.30
CA LEU A 5 26.56 -14.13 13.84
C LEU A 5 25.59 -12.94 13.80
N ILE A 6 25.58 -12.13 14.87
CA ILE A 6 24.70 -10.96 14.98
C ILE A 6 25.09 -9.90 13.94
N LYS A 7 26.39 -9.62 13.78
CA LYS A 7 26.89 -8.68 12.77
C LYS A 7 26.54 -9.14 11.35
N SER A 8 26.72 -10.42 11.05
CA SER A 8 26.34 -11.00 9.75
C SER A 8 24.84 -10.91 9.51
N PHE A 9 24.01 -11.16 10.53
CA PHE A 9 22.57 -10.98 10.43
C PHE A 9 22.20 -9.52 10.10
N PHE A 10 22.76 -8.54 10.81
CA PHE A 10 22.48 -7.13 10.53
C PHE A 10 22.96 -6.68 9.14
N ALA A 11 24.13 -7.15 8.71
CA ALA A 11 24.63 -6.86 7.36
C ALA A 11 23.71 -7.43 6.28
N LEU A 12 23.27 -8.69 6.44
CA LEU A 12 22.32 -9.34 5.54
C LEU A 12 20.97 -8.61 5.54
N HIS A 13 20.45 -8.27 6.73
CA HIS A 13 19.20 -7.53 6.87
C HIS A 13 19.27 -6.19 6.14
N LEU A 14 20.35 -5.42 6.33
CA LEU A 14 20.56 -4.13 5.66
C LEU A 14 20.57 -4.28 4.13
N LEU A 15 21.25 -5.31 3.60
CA LEU A 15 21.27 -5.60 2.16
C LEU A 15 19.87 -5.92 1.62
N ILE A 16 19.12 -6.76 2.33
CA ILE A 16 17.75 -7.12 1.93
C ILE A 16 16.83 -5.88 1.97
N VAL A 17 16.98 -5.03 2.99
CA VAL A 17 16.23 -3.76 3.09
C VAL A 17 16.58 -2.81 1.95
N LEU A 18 17.85 -2.70 1.57
CA LEU A 18 18.28 -1.90 0.42
C LEU A 18 17.66 -2.42 -0.89
N LEU A 19 17.64 -3.73 -1.10
CA LEU A 19 16.95 -4.35 -2.24
C LEU A 19 15.43 -4.09 -2.20
N GLY A 20 14.83 -4.14 -1.01
CA GLY A 20 13.40 -3.88 -0.78
C GLY A 20 13.00 -2.40 -0.84
N SER A 21 13.94 -1.46 -0.72
CA SER A 21 13.70 0.00 -0.67
C SER A 21 13.15 0.59 -1.97
N GLY A 22 13.34 -0.10 -3.11
CA GLY A 22 12.92 0.39 -4.42
C GLY A 22 13.96 1.24 -5.14
N LEU A 23 15.13 1.45 -4.55
CA LEU A 23 16.30 2.02 -5.23
C LEU A 23 16.81 1.12 -6.37
N ILE A 24 16.57 -0.19 -6.25
CA ILE A 24 16.94 -1.20 -7.26
C ILE A 24 15.64 -1.77 -7.83
N LYS A 25 15.48 -1.69 -9.16
CA LYS A 25 14.34 -2.31 -9.85
C LYS A 25 14.55 -3.83 -9.88
N GLN A 26 13.71 -4.56 -9.16
CA GLN A 26 13.70 -6.01 -9.21
C GLN A 26 12.75 -6.47 -10.31
N HIS A 27 13.25 -7.25 -11.29
CA HIS A 27 12.44 -7.75 -12.40
C HIS A 27 11.98 -9.21 -12.22
N ASN A 28 12.58 -9.93 -11.27
CA ASN A 28 12.22 -11.32 -10.99
C ASN A 28 11.08 -11.40 -9.96
N LYS A 29 9.94 -11.97 -10.37
CA LYS A 29 8.74 -12.16 -9.52
C LYS A 29 9.00 -13.01 -8.28
N LEU A 30 9.86 -14.02 -8.36
CA LEU A 30 10.20 -14.86 -7.20
C LEU A 30 11.01 -14.07 -6.17
N ALA A 31 11.96 -13.27 -6.66
CA ALA A 31 12.75 -12.40 -5.79
C ALA A 31 11.86 -11.31 -5.16
N GLU A 32 10.92 -10.74 -5.92
CA GLU A 32 9.94 -9.80 -5.40
C GLU A 32 9.06 -10.43 -4.30
N ALA A 33 8.55 -11.65 -4.51
CA ALA A 33 7.75 -12.35 -3.52
C ALA A 33 8.55 -12.68 -2.24
N PHE A 34 9.82 -13.08 -2.38
CA PHE A 34 10.71 -13.31 -1.24
C PHE A 34 10.98 -12.01 -0.47
N LEU A 35 11.32 -10.93 -1.17
CA LEU A 35 11.55 -9.61 -0.58
C LEU A 35 10.29 -9.11 0.14
N LEU A 36 9.12 -9.23 -0.48
CA LEU A 36 7.85 -8.85 0.13
C LEU A 36 7.59 -9.65 1.41
N ARG A 37 7.76 -10.97 1.38
CA ARG A 37 7.54 -11.83 2.57
C ARG A 37 8.51 -11.47 3.70
N TYR A 38 9.78 -11.25 3.38
CA TYR A 38 10.78 -10.86 4.36
C TYR A 38 10.50 -9.46 4.95
N ALA A 39 10.14 -8.50 4.09
CA ALA A 39 9.81 -7.14 4.49
C ALA A 39 8.55 -7.09 5.36
N SER A 40 7.51 -7.87 5.03
CA SER A 40 6.31 -7.99 5.86
C SER A 40 6.59 -8.60 7.23
N TYR A 41 7.52 -9.57 7.31
CA TYR A 41 7.88 -10.19 8.58
C TYR A 41 8.76 -9.28 9.46
N THR A 42 9.73 -8.60 8.86
CA THR A 42 10.72 -7.80 9.61
C THR A 42 10.34 -6.32 9.74
N GLY A 43 9.35 -5.84 8.99
CA GLY A 43 9.07 -4.41 8.82
C GLY A 43 10.10 -3.67 7.95
N GLY A 44 11.16 -4.35 7.51
CA GLY A 44 12.26 -3.75 6.77
C GLY A 44 11.87 -3.37 5.34
N GLY A 45 12.19 -2.13 4.92
CA GLY A 45 11.91 -1.63 3.57
C GLY A 45 10.58 -0.87 3.42
N PHE A 46 9.77 -0.81 4.47
CA PHE A 46 8.55 -0.01 4.53
C PHE A 46 8.58 0.87 5.78
N GLY A 47 8.81 2.18 5.64
CA GLY A 47 9.09 3.08 6.76
C GLY A 47 8.07 3.01 7.92
N TYR A 48 6.78 2.81 7.62
CA TYR A 48 5.73 2.65 8.62
C TYR A 48 5.69 1.24 9.23
N SER A 49 5.87 0.18 8.42
CA SER A 49 5.87 -1.21 8.90
C SER A 49 7.09 -1.54 9.77
N PHE A 50 8.17 -0.76 9.70
CA PHE A 50 9.30 -0.87 10.63
C PHE A 50 8.88 -0.56 12.07
N PHE A 51 8.04 0.47 12.27
CA PHE A 51 7.53 0.85 13.59
C PHE A 51 6.25 0.10 13.99
N SER A 52 5.60 -0.59 13.05
CA SER A 52 4.33 -1.27 13.26
C SER A 52 4.16 -2.47 12.31
N PRO A 53 5.01 -3.51 12.42
CA PRO A 53 4.87 -4.72 11.63
C PRO A 53 3.54 -5.40 12.00
N ASN A 54 2.78 -5.83 10.99
CA ASN A 54 1.45 -6.46 11.12
C ASN A 54 0.27 -5.53 11.52
N VAL A 55 0.44 -4.21 11.58
CA VAL A 55 -0.74 -3.32 11.61
C VAL A 55 -1.40 -3.38 10.24
N GLY A 56 -2.49 -4.13 10.15
CA GLY A 56 -3.25 -4.34 8.92
C GLY A 56 -3.63 -3.02 8.26
N ASN A 57 -3.58 -2.98 6.93
CA ASN A 57 -3.83 -1.80 6.09
C ASN A 57 -5.07 -1.02 6.54
N GLN A 58 -4.85 0.02 7.35
CA GLN A 58 -5.91 0.87 7.86
C GLN A 58 -6.41 1.84 6.79
N THR A 59 -5.74 1.96 5.63
CA THR A 59 -6.06 2.92 4.59
C THR A 59 -5.91 2.23 3.24
N VAL A 60 -6.95 2.28 2.42
CA VAL A 60 -7.02 1.62 1.12
C VAL A 60 -7.45 2.64 0.08
N VAL A 61 -6.80 2.59 -1.08
CA VAL A 61 -7.16 3.39 -2.25
C VAL A 61 -7.89 2.51 -3.24
N LYS A 62 -9.16 2.78 -3.49
CA LYS A 62 -9.97 2.14 -4.50
C LYS A 62 -9.97 3.00 -5.76
N ALA A 63 -9.64 2.42 -6.90
CA ALA A 63 -9.75 3.06 -8.20
C ALA A 63 -10.89 2.42 -8.99
N TYR A 64 -11.81 3.24 -9.48
CA TYR A 64 -12.94 2.86 -10.29
C TYR A 64 -12.77 3.47 -11.67
N THR A 65 -12.71 2.62 -12.69
CA THR A 65 -12.48 3.05 -14.07
C THR A 65 -13.52 2.47 -15.00
N LEU A 66 -13.92 3.26 -15.99
CA LEU A 66 -14.69 2.78 -17.13
C LEU A 66 -13.74 2.57 -18.30
N ASP A 67 -13.69 1.33 -18.80
CA ASP A 67 -12.98 1.06 -20.04
C ASP A 67 -13.78 1.56 -21.26
N GLY A 68 -13.16 1.57 -22.45
CA GLY A 68 -13.81 2.01 -23.69
C GLY A 68 -15.05 1.19 -24.09
N LYS A 69 -15.29 0.03 -23.47
CA LYS A 69 -16.48 -0.81 -23.65
C LYS A 69 -17.53 -0.60 -22.54
N LYS A 70 -17.35 0.43 -21.69
CA LYS A 70 -18.19 0.76 -20.53
C LYS A 70 -18.23 -0.33 -19.45
N HIS A 71 -17.21 -1.17 -19.37
CA HIS A 71 -17.09 -2.07 -18.23
C HIS A 71 -16.48 -1.32 -17.04
N LEU A 72 -17.17 -1.38 -15.91
CA LEU A 72 -16.65 -0.90 -14.64
C LEU A 72 -15.57 -1.86 -14.15
N ARG A 73 -14.38 -1.32 -13.91
CA ARG A 73 -13.30 -2.02 -13.23
C ARG A 73 -13.02 -1.36 -11.90
N GLN A 74 -12.74 -2.18 -10.90
CA GLN A 74 -12.36 -1.74 -9.56
C GLN A 74 -11.02 -2.35 -9.19
N ASP A 75 -10.05 -1.49 -8.88
CA ASP A 75 -8.78 -1.87 -8.30
C ASP A 75 -8.68 -1.39 -6.87
N ALA A 76 -7.89 -2.10 -6.06
CA ALA A 76 -7.59 -1.71 -4.69
C ALA A 76 -6.08 -1.70 -4.52
N TYR A 77 -5.59 -0.60 -3.95
CA TYR A 77 -4.21 -0.34 -3.63
C TYR A 77 -4.05 0.02 -2.14
N GLY A 78 -2.83 -0.05 -1.63
CA GLY A 78 -2.51 0.03 -0.20
C GLY A 78 -2.84 -1.26 0.55
N ILE A 79 -2.96 -2.41 -0.11
CA ILE A 79 -3.36 -3.68 0.53
C ILE A 79 -2.23 -4.73 0.67
N GLY A 80 -1.01 -4.38 0.27
CA GLY A 80 0.18 -5.22 0.39
C GLY A 80 0.27 -6.38 -0.62
N LYS A 81 -0.38 -6.30 -1.78
CA LYS A 81 -0.35 -7.35 -2.82
C LYS A 81 1.03 -7.56 -3.46
N ASN A 82 1.81 -6.50 -3.56
CA ASN A 82 3.15 -6.49 -4.16
C ASN A 82 4.02 -5.41 -3.49
N LEU A 83 5.29 -5.27 -3.90
CA LEU A 83 6.18 -4.28 -3.28
C LEU A 83 5.71 -2.84 -3.51
N PHE A 84 5.20 -2.52 -4.70
CA PHE A 84 4.63 -1.19 -4.98
C PHE A 84 3.47 -0.88 -4.02
N ASP A 85 2.55 -1.83 -3.89
CA ASP A 85 1.35 -1.71 -3.07
C ASP A 85 1.68 -1.56 -1.57
N SER A 86 2.71 -2.27 -1.12
CA SER A 86 3.21 -2.19 0.26
C SER A 86 3.91 -0.86 0.55
N ARG A 87 4.69 -0.33 -0.39
CA ARG A 87 5.31 1.00 -0.27
C ARG A 87 4.26 2.10 -0.27
N LEU A 88 3.28 1.99 -1.16
CA LEU A 88 2.15 2.90 -1.20
C LEU A 88 1.39 2.91 0.13
N SER A 89 1.08 1.72 0.67
CA SER A 89 0.48 1.57 1.99
C SER A 89 1.30 2.32 3.06
N ALA A 90 2.62 2.11 3.10
CA ALA A 90 3.49 2.76 4.06
C ALA A 90 3.49 4.30 3.94
N VAL A 91 3.50 4.86 2.73
CA VAL A 91 3.48 6.31 2.51
C VAL A 91 2.14 6.90 2.98
N ILE A 92 1.02 6.30 2.59
CA ILE A 92 -0.31 6.79 2.96
C ILE A 92 -0.53 6.71 4.48
N HIS A 93 -0.01 5.66 5.12
CA HIS A 93 -0.06 5.51 6.58
C HIS A 93 0.81 6.52 7.32
N THR A 94 1.98 6.85 6.76
CA THR A 94 2.87 7.85 7.35
C THR A 94 2.24 9.26 7.25
N PHE A 95 1.61 9.56 6.13
CA PHE A 95 1.04 10.89 5.85
C PHE A 95 -0.49 10.84 5.83
N ARG A 96 -1.10 10.69 7.01
CA ARG A 96 -2.57 10.75 7.19
C ARG A 96 -3.10 12.19 7.20
N ASN A 97 -2.98 12.87 6.08
CA ASN A 97 -3.50 14.22 5.89
C ASN A 97 -4.11 14.42 4.50
N GLN A 98 -5.00 15.41 4.37
CA GLN A 98 -5.76 15.65 3.16
C GLN A 98 -4.90 15.91 1.92
N LYS A 99 -3.78 16.62 2.08
CA LYS A 99 -2.85 16.93 0.98
C LYS A 99 -2.14 15.68 0.45
N ALA A 100 -1.76 14.78 1.35
CA ALA A 100 -1.16 13.49 1.00
C ALA A 100 -2.18 12.57 0.32
N TYR A 101 -3.44 12.56 0.76
CA TYR A 101 -4.50 11.83 0.07
C TYR A 101 -4.74 12.35 -1.35
N GLU A 102 -4.79 13.67 -1.55
CA GLU A 102 -4.90 14.29 -2.87
C GLU A 102 -3.72 13.95 -3.81
N LEU A 103 -2.49 13.99 -3.29
CA LEU A 103 -1.31 13.59 -4.08
C LEU A 103 -1.34 12.11 -4.43
N THR A 104 -1.72 11.27 -3.47
CA THR A 104 -1.88 9.83 -3.66
C THR A 104 -2.93 9.54 -4.72
N SER A 105 -4.09 10.19 -4.68
CA SER A 105 -5.16 9.95 -5.64
C SER A 105 -4.75 10.34 -7.05
N ARG A 106 -4.04 11.46 -7.23
CA ARG A 106 -3.48 11.89 -8.53
C ARG A 106 -2.45 10.90 -9.06
N MET A 107 -1.54 10.43 -8.20
CA MET A 107 -0.54 9.45 -8.57
C MET A 107 -1.18 8.12 -8.99
N ILE A 108 -2.20 7.65 -8.26
CA ILE A 108 -2.93 6.41 -8.61
C ILE A 108 -3.71 6.59 -9.90
N ALA A 109 -4.38 7.72 -10.10
CA ALA A 109 -5.04 8.01 -11.38
C ALA A 109 -4.05 7.98 -12.55
N SER A 110 -2.87 8.60 -12.38
CA SER A 110 -1.81 8.59 -13.39
C SER A 110 -1.30 7.17 -13.68
N HIS A 111 -1.09 6.36 -12.64
CA HIS A 111 -0.68 4.97 -12.77
C HIS A 111 -1.75 4.13 -13.50
N VAL A 112 -3.01 4.35 -13.19
CA VAL A 112 -4.16 3.70 -13.83
C VAL A 112 -4.21 4.05 -15.32
N PHE A 113 -4.08 5.33 -15.68
CA PHE A 113 -4.08 5.77 -17.07
C PHE A 113 -2.89 5.22 -17.86
N ALA A 114 -1.70 5.19 -17.26
CA ALA A 114 -0.50 4.64 -17.91
C ALA A 114 -0.62 3.13 -18.19
N ASN A 115 -1.21 2.37 -17.27
CA ASN A 115 -1.35 0.91 -17.41
C ASN A 115 -2.61 0.48 -18.18
N ARG A 116 -3.55 1.40 -18.41
CA ARG A 116 -4.83 1.12 -19.08
C ARG A 116 -5.15 2.20 -20.10
N PRO A 117 -4.46 2.20 -21.25
CA PRO A 117 -4.78 3.09 -22.35
C PRO A 117 -6.24 2.89 -22.79
N GLY A 118 -6.96 3.99 -23.01
CA GLY A 118 -8.40 3.98 -23.35
C GLY A 118 -9.36 4.15 -22.16
N THR A 119 -8.85 4.26 -20.94
CA THR A 119 -9.66 4.66 -19.78
C THR A 119 -9.92 6.17 -19.83
N GLY A 120 -11.18 6.58 -20.02
CA GLY A 120 -11.54 8.00 -20.12
C GLY A 120 -11.65 8.71 -18.76
N VAL A 121 -12.02 7.99 -17.70
CA VAL A 121 -12.24 8.55 -16.37
C VAL A 121 -11.77 7.56 -15.30
N ALA A 122 -11.09 8.07 -14.28
CA ALA A 122 -10.75 7.34 -13.06
C ALA A 122 -11.33 8.05 -11.84
N PHE A 123 -12.23 7.38 -11.13
CA PHE A 123 -12.73 7.80 -9.82
C PHE A 123 -11.91 7.11 -8.73
N ILE A 124 -11.24 7.89 -7.90
CA ILE A 124 -10.38 7.40 -6.83
C ILE A 124 -11.05 7.69 -5.49
N SER A 125 -11.23 6.66 -4.68
CA SER A 125 -11.74 6.71 -3.32
C SER A 125 -10.64 6.24 -2.37
N ILE A 126 -10.27 7.09 -1.41
CA ILE A 126 -9.35 6.73 -0.33
C ILE A 126 -10.18 6.60 0.92
N GLY A 127 -10.10 5.45 1.58
CA GLY A 127 -10.82 5.26 2.83
C GLY A 127 -10.02 4.47 3.85
N GLU A 128 -10.43 4.64 5.09
CA GLU A 128 -9.80 4.05 6.24
C GLU A 128 -10.69 3.00 6.89
N TYR A 129 -10.11 1.87 7.30
CA TYR A 129 -10.78 0.89 8.13
C TYR A 129 -10.69 1.32 9.59
N VAL A 130 -11.80 1.83 10.11
CA VAL A 130 -11.92 2.24 11.50
C VAL A 130 -12.18 0.99 12.34
N PRO A 131 -11.29 0.65 13.31
CA PRO A 131 -11.55 -0.44 14.22
C PRO A 131 -12.77 -0.12 15.11
N PRO A 132 -13.54 -1.13 15.52
CA PRO A 132 -14.69 -0.92 16.39
C PRO A 132 -14.27 -0.30 17.74
N LEU A 133 -15.13 0.52 18.33
CA LEU A 133 -14.90 1.01 19.68
C LEU A 133 -14.99 -0.16 20.68
N MET A 134 -14.37 -0.02 21.85
CA MET A 134 -14.41 -1.06 22.88
C MET A 134 -15.84 -1.44 23.30
N LYS A 135 -16.77 -0.49 23.26
CA LYS A 135 -18.19 -0.73 23.53
C LYS A 135 -18.83 -1.64 22.47
N ASP A 136 -18.47 -1.47 21.20
CA ASP A 136 -19.02 -2.21 20.06
C ASP A 136 -18.38 -3.61 20.00
N TYR A 137 -17.08 -3.69 20.30
CA TYR A 137 -16.35 -4.96 20.41
C TYR A 137 -16.93 -5.87 21.50
N ARG A 138 -17.30 -5.30 22.66
CA ARG A 138 -17.98 -6.03 23.75
C ARG A 138 -19.37 -6.53 23.38
N LEU A 139 -20.01 -5.93 22.37
CA LEU A 139 -21.29 -6.35 21.79
C LEU A 139 -21.13 -7.28 20.57
N TYR A 140 -19.97 -7.93 20.43
CA TYR A 140 -19.62 -8.83 19.33
C TYR A 140 -19.57 -8.20 17.93
N GLN A 141 -19.58 -6.88 17.81
CA GLN A 141 -19.30 -6.20 16.53
C GLN A 141 -17.79 -6.17 16.30
N LYS A 142 -17.30 -7.16 15.55
CA LYS A 142 -15.86 -7.35 15.26
C LYS A 142 -15.40 -6.77 13.92
N THR A 143 -16.31 -6.21 13.11
CA THR A 143 -16.00 -5.77 11.75
C THR A 143 -15.59 -4.31 11.71
N SER A 144 -14.43 -4.04 11.12
CA SER A 144 -13.96 -2.69 10.82
C SER A 144 -14.86 -2.02 9.78
N ILE A 145 -15.20 -0.75 9.98
CA ILE A 145 -16.02 0.01 9.03
C ILE A 145 -15.10 0.76 8.08
N PHE A 146 -15.30 0.60 6.78
CA PHE A 146 -14.62 1.41 5.77
C PHE A 146 -15.24 2.81 5.76
N ARG A 147 -14.45 3.82 6.09
CA ARG A 147 -14.82 5.22 6.04
C ARG A 147 -14.06 5.89 4.91
N GLU A 148 -14.76 6.39 3.90
CA GLU A 148 -14.13 7.24 2.88
C GLU A 148 -13.64 8.55 3.53
N VAL A 149 -12.37 8.88 3.31
CA VAL A 149 -11.72 10.09 3.83
C VAL A 149 -11.38 11.09 2.73
N TYR A 150 -11.28 10.62 1.48
CA TYR A 150 -11.05 11.47 0.32
C TYR A 150 -11.60 10.80 -0.94
N ASN A 151 -12.12 11.61 -1.87
CA ASN A 151 -12.46 11.16 -3.21
C ASN A 151 -11.99 12.17 -4.26
N GLY A 152 -11.76 11.69 -5.48
CA GLY A 152 -11.34 12.51 -6.60
C GLY A 152 -11.65 11.85 -7.93
N THR A 153 -12.10 12.66 -8.89
CA THR A 153 -12.37 12.21 -10.26
C THR A 153 -11.36 12.83 -11.20
N TYR A 154 -10.67 11.99 -11.97
CA TYR A 154 -9.64 12.42 -12.92
C TYR A 154 -10.02 11.98 -14.32
N LYS A 155 -9.66 12.80 -15.31
CA LYS A 155 -9.84 12.53 -16.73
C LYS A 155 -8.50 12.74 -17.42
N LEU A 156 -8.23 11.94 -18.45
CA LEU A 156 -7.12 12.20 -19.36
C LEU A 156 -7.47 13.46 -20.16
N GLN A 157 -6.68 14.52 -20.03
CA GLN A 157 -6.76 15.69 -20.91
C GLN A 157 -5.89 15.48 -22.15
#